data_AF-A0A2T5V533-F1
#
_entry.id   AF-A0A2T5V533-F1
#
_cell.length_a   1.000
_cell.length_b   1.000
_cell.length_c   1.000
_cell.angle_alpha   90.00
_cell.angle_beta   90.00
_cell.angle_gamma   90.00
#
_symmetry.space_group_name_H-M   'P 1'
#
loop_
_entity.id
_entity.type
_entity.pdbx_description
1 polymer ?
#
loop_
_entity_poly.entity_id
_entity_poly.type
_entity_poly.pdbx_seq_one_letter_code
_entity_poly.pdbx_strand_id
1 'polypeptide(L)'
;MDDAEAIFSAAQAGHLRHLPPAIAVWLATTSRVRHAHTEYDSLLTEGYEPDAARFFVVDEMNAVLTDWGCARRVSAEEELPGV
;
A
#
# COMPACT_ATOMS: atom_id res chain seq x y z
N MET A 1 -14.48 9.54 -1.54
CA MET A 1 -14.62 8.62 -0.40
C MET A 1 -13.49 8.93 0.54
N ASP A 2 -13.76 9.01 1.83
CA ASP A 2 -12.74 9.29 2.84
C ASP A 2 -11.71 8.14 2.89
N ASP A 3 -10.42 8.45 3.10
CA ASP A 3 -9.37 7.43 3.09
C ASP A 3 -9.59 6.37 4.16
N ALA A 4 -10.07 6.75 5.36
CA ALA A 4 -10.35 5.80 6.42
C ALA A 4 -11.47 4.83 6.01
N GLU A 5 -12.55 5.35 5.41
CA GLU A 5 -13.66 4.52 4.92
C GLU A 5 -13.20 3.53 3.85
N ALA A 6 -12.42 3.98 2.88
CA ALA A 6 -11.88 3.13 1.82
C ALA A 6 -10.97 2.02 2.39
N ILE A 7 -10.11 2.36 3.35
CA ILE A 7 -9.22 1.40 4.03
C ILE A 7 -10.02 0.38 4.83
N PHE A 8 -11.01 0.82 5.62
CA PHE A 8 -11.86 -0.10 6.40
C PHE A 8 -12.68 -1.04 5.53
N SER A 9 -13.19 -0.55 4.40
CA SER A 9 -13.90 -1.38 3.43
C SER A 9 -12.98 -2.43 2.82
N ALA A 10 -11.78 -2.02 2.37
CA ALA A 10 -10.79 -2.92 1.77
C ALA A 10 -10.27 -3.97 2.78
N ALA A 11 -9.99 -3.58 4.02
CA ALA A 11 -9.53 -4.50 5.07
C ALA A 11 -10.55 -5.62 5.39
N GLN A 12 -11.83 -5.40 5.08
CA GLN A 12 -12.91 -6.38 5.24
C GLN A 12 -13.16 -7.23 3.99
N ALA A 13 -12.34 -7.10 2.94
CA ALA A 13 -12.46 -7.93 1.75
C ALA A 13 -12.26 -9.42 2.08
N GLY A 14 -13.00 -10.31 1.42
CA GLY A 14 -13.03 -11.74 1.74
C GLY A 14 -11.65 -12.41 1.79
N HIS A 15 -10.73 -12.00 0.91
CA HIS A 15 -9.36 -12.50 0.86
C HIS A 15 -8.45 -11.97 1.98
N LEU A 16 -8.87 -10.97 2.75
CA LEU A 16 -8.13 -10.46 3.92
C LEU A 16 -8.76 -10.86 5.25
N ARG A 17 -10.04 -11.29 5.27
CA ARG A 17 -10.79 -11.62 6.51
C ARG A 17 -10.17 -12.72 7.38
N HIS A 18 -9.30 -13.54 6.82
CA HIS A 18 -8.62 -14.62 7.56
C HIS A 18 -7.34 -14.14 8.27
N LEU A 19 -6.87 -12.93 7.99
CA LEU A 19 -5.67 -12.35 8.58
C LEU A 19 -5.99 -11.66 9.91
N PRO A 20 -5.01 -11.50 10.82
CA PRO A 20 -5.17 -10.65 11.98
C PRO A 20 -5.58 -9.22 11.57
N PRO A 21 -6.49 -8.55 12.29
CA PRO A 21 -7.02 -7.23 11.88
C PRO A 21 -5.93 -6.19 11.60
N ALA A 22 -4.87 -6.15 12.41
CA ALA A 22 -3.75 -5.23 12.21
C ALA A 22 -3.02 -5.45 10.87
N ILE A 23 -2.92 -6.71 10.41
CA ILE A 23 -2.30 -7.04 9.13
C ILE A 23 -3.22 -6.66 7.97
N ALA A 24 -4.52 -6.99 8.07
CA ALA A 24 -5.49 -6.64 7.05
C ALA A 24 -5.59 -5.11 6.84
N VAL A 25 -5.64 -4.35 7.94
CA VAL A 25 -5.65 -2.87 7.90
C VAL A 25 -4.35 -2.34 7.31
N TRP A 26 -3.20 -2.91 7.67
CA TRP A 26 -1.92 -2.48 7.09
C TRP A 26 -1.86 -2.69 5.58
N LEU A 27 -2.24 -3.88 5.09
CA LEU A 27 -2.27 -4.18 3.66
C LEU A 27 -3.25 -3.28 2.89
N ALA A 28 -4.43 -3.03 3.47
CA ALA A 28 -5.41 -2.10 2.91
C ALA A 28 -4.87 -0.65 2.87
N THR A 29 -4.19 -0.21 3.93
CA THR A 29 -3.60 1.12 4.04
C THR A 29 -2.50 1.32 3.01
N THR A 30 -1.53 0.41 2.92
CA THR A 30 -0.41 0.55 1.97
C THR A 30 -0.87 0.44 0.53
N SER A 31 -1.86 -0.41 0.24
CA SER A 31 -2.53 -0.45 -1.07
C SER A 31 -3.19 0.89 -1.39
N ARG A 32 -3.98 1.45 -0.45
CA ARG A 32 -4.64 2.74 -0.63
C ARG A 32 -3.66 3.87 -0.89
N VAL A 33 -2.60 3.97 -0.08
CA VAL A 33 -1.55 4.98 -0.25
C VAL A 33 -0.89 4.84 -1.62
N ARG A 34 -0.53 3.62 -2.02
CA ARG A 34 0.08 3.37 -3.33
C ARG A 34 -0.81 3.84 -4.48
N HIS A 35 -2.06 3.43 -4.51
CA HIS A 35 -2.94 3.72 -5.65
C HIS A 35 -3.48 5.16 -5.66
N ALA A 36 -3.75 5.75 -4.49
CA ALA A 36 -4.47 7.02 -4.42
C ALA A 36 -3.60 8.24 -4.08
N HIS A 37 -2.39 8.02 -3.54
CA HIS A 37 -1.51 9.08 -3.06
C HIS A 37 -0.13 9.04 -3.70
N THR A 38 0.03 8.30 -4.81
CA THR A 38 1.27 8.28 -5.60
C THR A 38 0.95 8.11 -7.08
N GLU A 39 1.95 8.32 -7.94
CA GLU A 39 1.84 8.11 -9.40
C GLU A 39 1.84 6.62 -9.82
N TYR A 40 1.62 5.67 -8.90
CA TYR A 40 1.70 4.24 -9.20
C TYR A 40 0.83 3.81 -10.38
N ASP A 41 -0.44 4.23 -10.40
CA ASP A 41 -1.38 3.88 -11.48
C ASP A 41 -1.01 4.55 -12.82
N SER A 42 -0.43 5.76 -12.76
CA SER A 42 0.12 6.46 -13.94
C SER A 42 1.29 5.68 -14.53
N LEU A 43 2.25 5.26 -13.69
CA LEU A 43 3.41 4.47 -14.11
C LEU A 43 3.00 3.15 -14.76
N LEU A 44 2.01 2.44 -14.20
CA LEU A 44 1.49 1.22 -14.84
C LEU A 44 0.86 1.50 -16.21
N THR A 45 0.12 2.61 -16.33
CA THR A 45 -0.50 3.02 -17.60
C THR A 45 0.55 3.42 -18.64
N GLU A 46 1.68 3.98 -18.21
CA GLU A 46 2.84 4.31 -19.05
C GLU A 46 3.65 3.08 -19.49
N GLY A 47 3.34 1.89 -18.97
CA GLY A 47 3.98 0.63 -19.33
C GLY A 47 5.17 0.25 -18.45
N TYR A 48 5.31 0.86 -17.28
CA TYR A 48 6.27 0.38 -16.28
C TYR A 48 5.80 -0.95 -15.69
N GLU A 49 6.77 -1.84 -15.47
CA GLU A 49 6.51 -3.09 -14.74
C GLU A 49 6.16 -2.80 -13.27
N PRO A 50 5.33 -3.64 -12.62
CA PRO A 50 4.89 -3.42 -11.25
C PRO A 50 6.01 -3.22 -10.23
N ASP A 51 7.12 -3.96 -10.37
CA ASP A 51 8.26 -3.85 -9.45
C ASP A 51 9.00 -2.52 -9.62
N ALA A 52 9.16 -2.07 -10.87
CA ALA A 52 9.75 -0.76 -11.15
C ALA A 52 8.85 0.37 -10.61
N ALA A 53 7.54 0.28 -10.85
CA ALA A 53 6.58 1.26 -10.34
C ALA A 53 6.59 1.32 -8.81
N ARG A 54 6.66 0.17 -8.11
CA ARG A 54 6.78 0.11 -6.64
C ARG A 54 8.07 0.77 -6.14
N PHE A 55 9.17 0.60 -6.87
CA PHE A 55 10.44 1.23 -6.52
C PHE A 55 10.36 2.76 -6.60
N PHE A 56 9.73 3.31 -7.65
CA PHE A 56 9.61 4.77 -7.81
C PHE A 56 8.75 5.44 -6.73
N VAL A 57 7.67 4.78 -6.30
CA VAL A 57 6.68 5.38 -5.39
C VAL A 57 6.97 5.14 -3.91
N VAL A 58 7.94 4.28 -3.56
CA VAL A 58 8.17 3.86 -2.16
C VAL A 58 8.45 5.02 -1.20
N ASP A 59 9.21 6.02 -1.65
CA ASP A 59 9.55 7.18 -0.82
C ASP A 59 8.34 8.09 -0.61
N GLU A 60 7.54 8.30 -1.66
CA GLU A 60 6.28 9.06 -1.59
C GLU A 60 5.27 8.35 -0.68
N MET A 61 5.13 7.03 -0.81
CA MET A 61 4.29 6.23 0.10
C MET A 61 4.72 6.41 1.57
N ASN A 62 6.03 6.34 1.85
CA ASN A 62 6.54 6.51 3.21
C ASN A 62 6.37 7.93 3.75
N ALA A 63 6.39 8.95 2.89
CA ALA A 63 6.09 10.33 3.28
C ALA A 63 4.62 10.46 3.76
N VAL A 64 3.67 9.93 2.99
CA VAL A 64 2.23 9.95 3.37
C VAL A 64 1.99 9.17 4.66
N LEU A 65 2.56 7.97 4.77
CA LEU A 65 2.43 7.16 5.99
C LEU A 65 3.02 7.89 7.22
N THR A 66 4.14 8.58 7.05
CA THR A 66 4.75 9.37 8.13
C THR A 66 3.88 10.56 8.52
N ASP A 67 3.29 11.26 7.56
CA ASP A 67 2.34 12.36 7.81
C ASP A 67 1.11 11.88 8.60
N TRP A 68 0.62 10.68 8.29
CA TRP A 68 -0.46 10.03 9.04
C TRP A 68 -0.03 9.46 10.41
N GLY A 69 1.24 9.64 10.80
CA GLY A 69 1.77 9.20 12.09
C GLY A 69 2.14 7.72 12.17
N CYS A 70 2.29 7.02 11.04
CA CYS A 70 2.68 5.62 11.03
C CYS A 70 4.17 5.45 11.38
N ALA A 71 4.47 4.64 12.40
CA ALA A 71 5.85 4.25 12.72
C ALA A 71 6.42 3.17 11.78
N ARG A 72 5.53 2.41 11.10
CA ARG A 72 5.91 1.35 10.16
C ARG A 72 6.11 1.93 8.76
N ARG A 73 7.13 1.44 8.05
CA ARG A 73 7.46 1.81 6.67
C ARG A 73 7.26 0.65 5.69
N VAL A 74 7.17 0.99 4.41
CA VAL A 74 7.17 0.05 3.29
C VAL A 74 8.53 0.05 2.60
N SER A 75 8.90 -1.12 2.06
CA SER A 75 10.09 -1.32 1.22
C SER A 75 9.64 -1.62 -0.20
N ALA A 76 10.44 -1.24 -1.19
CA ALA A 76 10.19 -1.56 -2.60
C ALA A 76 10.37 -3.06 -2.87
N GLU A 77 11.34 -3.66 -2.19
CA GLU A 77 11.57 -5.09 -2.13
C GLU A 77 10.67 -5.66 -1.03
N GLU A 78 9.56 -6.26 -1.43
CA GLU A 78 8.72 -7.04 -0.52
C GLU A 78 9.51 -8.32 -0.19
N GLU A 79 10.28 -8.32 0.91
CA GLU A 79 10.95 -9.54 1.42
C GLU A 79 9.86 -10.58 1.71
N LEU A 80 9.65 -11.50 0.75
CA LEU A 80 8.93 -12.73 0.99
C LEU A 80 9.77 -13.54 1.99
N PRO A 81 9.25 -13.85 3.20
CA PRO A 81 10.00 -14.69 4.11
C PRO A 81 10.09 -16.11 3.53
N GLY A 82 11.29 -16.48 3.06
CA GLY A 82 11.65 -17.84 2.67
C GLY A 82 11.85 -18.06 1.17
N VAL A 83 13.08 -17.79 0.70
CA VAL A 83 13.73 -18.58 -0.36
C VAL A 83 14.83 -19.42 0.28
#